data_AF-A0A9K3PIH0-F1
#
_entry.id   AF-A0A9K3PIH0-F1
#
_cell.length_a   1.000
_cell.length_b   1.000
_cell.length_c   1.000
_cell.angle_alpha   90.00
_cell.angle_beta   90.00
_cell.angle_gamma   90.00
#
_symmetry.space_group_name_H-M   'P 1'
#
loop_
_entity.id
_entity.type
_entity.pdbx_description
1 polymer ?
#
loop_
_entity_poly.entity_id
_entity_poly.type
_entity_poly.pdbx_seq_one_letter_code
_entity_poly.pdbx_strand_id
1 'polypeptide(L)'
;MACVVLFIFVDVLLIRPLTALSLFQNKLLVRQLRSQPSNVTLALEAVSQVAKLPCNVAMIEPGLYERNVDEEAANNAHLVAVEAIRVCGKANDPDKAIRIFEQLPSEATRTMIISVLGGCQRHEEAVELLNSPLLGRPSAASYNAAIAACGKAKDWQLALHIFEENMPPNCKSIVTVNALLTVLANCKQGLQALELYRSIGKSGSGKHRAKHTDSDTVTRQLVISALTRSGNLDEACQLLEEFNCTSEKPSTALLDLVVAAFTQTSNWKGVERVERLRKDDSKGSNGIVEFHHWEGLERVDSSWKIGTYGALTVGVRPNRNPAQNGIKLMFYEDIPNDDPTGKKRRLRKVGYLLMKNSISPEPTSSLLGMFLDPTDRGQGMAKSCLAIWVLLCLQGNLIPVTGIIRKPLLALILQHTFQFVPISTKDSNGVLAELCRDPFDDRSVVLYSAALKSLEGAFSNRDLKQQNIKLSSEKPTKPGRLVKIICPLNPPENLQLLQSTCYKILSEEGWNCDLTGFQIQSVFLGRPMDSSSGQNTNREGEPVFEEESKRPLVLGQNKNN
;
A
#
# COMPACT_ATOMS: atom_id res chain seq x y z
N MET A 1 -12.90 -63.78 36.78
CA MET A 1 -13.86 -63.86 35.65
C MET A 1 -14.98 -62.85 35.81
N ALA A 2 -15.83 -62.93 36.84
CA ALA A 2 -16.97 -62.00 37.02
C ALA A 2 -16.58 -60.50 37.09
N CYS A 3 -15.53 -60.13 37.83
CA CYS A 3 -15.07 -58.73 37.91
C CYS A 3 -14.50 -58.21 36.58
N VAL A 4 -13.88 -59.06 35.76
CA VAL A 4 -13.33 -58.67 34.44
C VAL A 4 -14.44 -58.47 33.42
N VAL A 5 -15.48 -59.32 33.45
CA VAL A 5 -16.67 -59.15 32.61
C VAL A 5 -17.45 -57.90 33.02
N LEU A 6 -17.59 -57.61 34.31
CA LEU A 6 -18.24 -56.38 34.79
C LEU A 6 -17.45 -55.13 34.37
N PHE A 7 -16.12 -55.18 34.43
CA PHE A 7 -15.25 -54.09 33.97
C PHE A 7 -15.39 -53.82 32.48
N ILE A 8 -15.35 -54.88 31.65
CA ILE A 8 -15.54 -54.77 30.20
C ILE A 8 -16.96 -54.26 29.88
N PHE A 9 -17.97 -54.66 30.65
CA PHE A 9 -19.35 -54.22 30.45
C PHE A 9 -19.52 -52.73 30.77
N VAL A 10 -18.94 -52.25 31.87
CA VAL A 10 -18.99 -50.83 32.26
C VAL A 10 -18.19 -49.96 31.28
N ASP A 11 -16.98 -50.39 30.92
CA ASP A 11 -16.11 -49.61 30.03
C ASP A 11 -16.64 -49.57 28.58
N VAL A 12 -17.03 -50.72 28.01
CA VAL A 12 -17.45 -50.81 26.60
C VAL A 12 -18.88 -50.33 26.37
N LEU A 13 -19.82 -50.54 27.31
CA LEU A 13 -21.24 -50.22 27.09
C LEU A 13 -21.72 -48.93 27.77
N LEU A 14 -21.01 -48.39 28.75
CA LEU A 14 -21.40 -47.15 29.43
C LEU A 14 -20.39 -46.03 29.22
N ILE A 15 -19.10 -46.26 29.47
CA ILE A 15 -18.08 -45.20 29.42
C ILE A 15 -17.84 -44.70 27.99
N ARG A 16 -17.52 -45.59 27.04
CA ARG A 16 -17.27 -45.23 25.63
C ARG A 16 -18.42 -44.52 24.90
N PRO A 17 -19.70 -44.92 25.05
CA PRO A 17 -20.80 -44.18 24.43
C PRO A 17 -21.08 -42.83 25.09
N LEU A 18 -20.91 -42.70 26.41
CA LEU A 18 -21.04 -41.42 27.12
C LEU A 18 -19.93 -40.43 26.70
N THR A 19 -18.69 -40.90 26.53
CA THR A 19 -17.59 -40.07 26.04
C THR A 19 -17.79 -39.70 24.58
N ALA A 20 -18.23 -40.62 23.72
CA ALA A 20 -18.61 -40.32 22.33
C ALA A 20 -19.73 -39.27 22.22
N LEU A 21 -20.72 -39.31 23.13
CA LEU A 21 -21.79 -38.31 23.19
C LEU A 21 -21.25 -36.93 23.62
N SER A 22 -20.38 -36.88 24.64
CA SER A 22 -19.73 -35.63 25.08
C SER A 22 -18.83 -35.03 23.99
N LEU A 23 -18.15 -35.88 23.22
CA LEU A 23 -17.32 -35.49 22.07
C LEU A 23 -18.16 -34.88 20.94
N PHE A 24 -19.31 -35.48 20.65
CA PHE A 24 -20.26 -34.94 19.66
C PHE A 24 -20.83 -33.59 20.11
N GLN A 25 -21.19 -33.46 21.39
CA GLN A 25 -21.68 -32.21 21.98
C GLN A 25 -20.63 -31.09 21.91
N ASN A 26 -19.38 -31.35 22.28
CA ASN A 26 -18.30 -30.36 22.20
C ASN A 26 -18.05 -29.89 20.75
N LYS A 27 -18.07 -30.79 19.78
CA LYS A 27 -17.96 -30.44 18.35
C LYS A 27 -19.14 -29.58 17.88
N LEU A 28 -20.35 -29.83 18.37
CA LEU A 28 -21.53 -29.01 18.07
C LEU A 28 -21.40 -27.61 18.69
N LEU A 29 -20.97 -27.51 19.94
CA LEU A 29 -20.72 -26.23 20.62
C LEU A 29 -19.69 -25.39 19.87
N VAL A 30 -18.58 -25.99 19.44
CA VAL A 30 -17.57 -25.29 18.61
C VAL A 30 -18.18 -24.78 17.29
N ARG A 31 -19.04 -25.57 16.64
CA ARG A 31 -19.74 -25.13 15.41
C ARG A 31 -20.71 -23.97 15.67
N GLN A 32 -21.42 -23.99 16.80
CA GLN A 32 -22.32 -22.90 17.22
C GLN A 32 -21.54 -21.62 17.56
N LEU A 33 -20.41 -21.74 18.26
CA LEU A 33 -19.54 -20.60 18.55
C LEU A 33 -18.96 -19.98 17.26
N ARG A 34 -18.61 -20.81 16.28
CA ARG A 34 -18.14 -20.33 14.97
C ARG A 34 -19.22 -19.63 14.15
N SER A 35 -20.48 -20.04 14.27
CA SER A 35 -21.60 -19.37 13.59
C SER A 35 -21.99 -18.05 14.25
N GLN A 36 -21.65 -17.85 15.52
CA GLN A 36 -21.95 -16.63 16.28
C GLN A 36 -20.68 -15.99 16.87
N PRO A 37 -19.83 -15.38 16.03
CA PRO A 37 -18.48 -14.98 16.40
C PRO A 37 -18.35 -13.84 17.42
N SER A 38 -19.44 -13.20 17.84
CA SER A 38 -19.45 -12.09 18.81
C SER A 38 -20.38 -12.34 20.00
N ASN A 39 -20.98 -13.54 20.10
CA ASN A 39 -21.93 -13.86 21.17
C ASN A 39 -21.21 -14.38 22.43
N VAL A 40 -20.82 -13.46 23.31
CA VAL A 40 -20.05 -13.77 24.52
C VAL A 40 -20.87 -14.55 25.56
N THR A 41 -22.19 -14.37 25.63
CA THR A 41 -23.02 -15.12 26.60
C THR A 41 -23.06 -16.60 26.24
N LEU A 42 -23.24 -16.91 24.95
CA LEU A 42 -23.18 -18.28 24.43
C LEU A 42 -21.79 -18.91 24.63
N ALA A 43 -20.72 -18.12 24.55
CA ALA A 43 -19.36 -18.56 24.85
C ALA A 43 -19.19 -18.96 26.33
N LEU A 44 -19.68 -18.14 27.27
CA LEU A 44 -19.62 -18.44 28.70
C LEU A 44 -20.50 -19.64 29.09
N GLU A 45 -21.68 -19.76 28.49
CA GLU A 45 -22.58 -20.90 28.69
C GLU A 45 -21.94 -22.20 28.18
N ALA A 46 -21.33 -22.18 26.99
CA ALA A 46 -20.63 -23.33 26.44
C ALA A 46 -19.44 -23.77 27.33
N VAL A 47 -18.67 -22.81 27.85
CA VAL A 47 -17.57 -23.10 28.78
C VAL A 47 -18.10 -23.64 30.11
N SER A 48 -19.18 -23.09 30.66
CA SER A 48 -19.80 -23.59 31.89
C SER A 48 -20.37 -25.00 31.75
N GLN A 49 -20.89 -25.37 30.58
CA GLN A 49 -21.36 -26.73 30.30
C GLN A 49 -20.20 -27.74 30.32
N VAL A 50 -19.05 -27.36 29.78
CA VAL A 50 -17.85 -28.20 29.72
C VAL A 50 -17.13 -28.26 31.08
N ALA A 51 -17.09 -27.15 31.83
CA ALA A 51 -16.44 -27.07 33.14
C ALA A 51 -17.13 -27.88 34.26
N LYS A 52 -18.40 -28.30 34.05
CA LYS A 52 -19.16 -29.14 34.99
C LYS A 52 -18.81 -30.63 34.90
N LEU A 53 -18.01 -31.05 33.93
CA LEU A 53 -17.46 -32.41 33.87
C LEU A 53 -16.27 -32.51 34.83
N PRO A 54 -16.14 -33.58 35.63
CA PRO A 54 -15.14 -33.65 36.70
C PRO A 54 -13.72 -33.78 36.13
N CYS A 55 -13.08 -32.66 35.83
CA CYS A 55 -11.64 -32.59 35.58
C CYS A 55 -10.90 -32.24 36.89
N ASN A 56 -11.00 -33.09 37.91
CA ASN A 56 -10.08 -33.05 39.06
C ASN A 56 -8.85 -33.89 38.71
N VAL A 57 -7.85 -33.29 38.05
CA VAL A 57 -6.52 -33.89 37.87
C VAL A 57 -5.54 -33.28 38.87
N ALA A 58 -5.91 -33.31 40.15
CA ALA A 58 -4.98 -33.15 41.24
C ALA A 58 -5.24 -34.30 42.22
N MET A 59 -4.24 -35.17 42.39
CA MET A 59 -4.19 -36.33 43.29
C MET A 59 -4.82 -37.62 42.76
N ILE A 60 -4.17 -38.29 41.79
CA ILE A 60 -4.37 -39.73 41.58
C ILE A 60 -2.98 -40.38 41.56
N GLU A 61 -2.77 -41.34 42.48
CA GLU A 61 -1.54 -42.13 42.59
C GLU A 61 -1.20 -42.84 41.28
N PRO A 62 0.11 -42.97 40.94
CA PRO A 62 0.54 -43.54 39.68
C PRO A 62 0.48 -45.07 39.73
N GLY A 63 -0.67 -45.64 39.37
CA GLY A 63 -0.76 -47.09 39.21
C GLY A 63 -2.18 -47.59 39.04
N LEU A 64 -2.71 -47.48 37.82
CA LEU A 64 -3.52 -48.48 37.11
C LEU A 64 -4.16 -47.81 35.87
N TYR A 65 -4.19 -48.57 34.78
CA TYR A 65 -4.52 -48.16 33.41
C TYR A 65 -5.85 -47.39 33.24
N GLU A 66 -5.80 -46.24 32.56
CA GLU A 66 -6.50 -45.93 31.28
C GLU A 66 -6.12 -44.51 30.80
N ARG A 67 -5.08 -44.41 29.95
CA ARG A 67 -4.52 -43.11 29.51
C ARG A 67 -5.21 -42.47 28.30
N ASN A 68 -6.13 -43.14 27.60
CA ASN A 68 -6.53 -42.68 26.26
C ASN A 68 -7.90 -41.99 26.18
N VAL A 69 -8.86 -42.31 27.06
CA VAL A 69 -10.25 -41.80 26.94
C VAL A 69 -10.44 -40.44 27.64
N ASP A 70 -9.83 -40.29 28.82
CA ASP A 70 -9.84 -39.02 29.58
C ASP A 70 -9.00 -37.93 28.90
N GLU A 71 -7.92 -38.32 28.22
CA GLU A 71 -7.05 -37.43 27.47
C GLU A 71 -7.78 -36.86 26.24
N GLU A 72 -8.62 -37.65 25.57
CA GLU A 72 -9.40 -37.24 24.39
C GLU A 72 -10.60 -36.35 24.77
N ALA A 73 -11.27 -36.60 25.89
CA ALA A 73 -12.32 -35.73 26.41
C ALA A 73 -11.77 -34.37 26.90
N ALA A 74 -10.65 -34.37 27.63
CA ALA A 74 -9.90 -33.16 27.98
C ALA A 74 -9.39 -32.42 26.72
N ASN A 75 -9.01 -33.16 25.67
CA ASN A 75 -8.61 -32.59 24.38
C ASN A 75 -9.77 -31.91 23.62
N ASN A 76 -11.03 -32.14 23.97
CA ASN A 76 -12.15 -31.47 23.29
C ASN A 76 -12.73 -30.32 24.12
N ALA A 77 -12.56 -30.37 25.45
CA ALA A 77 -12.92 -29.28 26.35
C ALA A 77 -12.10 -28.00 26.08
N HIS A 78 -10.78 -28.13 25.88
CA HIS A 78 -9.94 -26.96 25.58
C HIS A 78 -10.24 -26.36 24.21
N LEU A 79 -10.76 -27.12 23.23
CA LEU A 79 -11.16 -26.59 21.91
C LEU A 79 -12.37 -25.66 22.04
N VAL A 80 -13.34 -26.00 22.90
CA VAL A 80 -14.47 -25.14 23.24
C VAL A 80 -13.95 -23.87 23.91
N ALA A 81 -13.03 -24.00 24.87
CA ALA A 81 -12.41 -22.85 25.55
C ALA A 81 -11.62 -21.93 24.58
N VAL A 82 -10.83 -22.48 23.66
CA VAL A 82 -10.10 -21.72 22.63
C VAL A 82 -11.07 -20.95 21.73
N GLU A 83 -12.16 -21.57 21.28
CA GLU A 83 -13.17 -20.89 20.45
C GLU A 83 -13.92 -19.82 21.26
N ALA A 84 -14.26 -20.09 22.52
CA ALA A 84 -14.91 -19.13 23.41
C ALA A 84 -14.02 -17.90 23.68
N ILE A 85 -12.71 -18.09 23.94
CA ILE A 85 -11.73 -17.01 24.05
C ILE A 85 -11.66 -16.21 22.74
N ARG A 86 -11.70 -16.88 21.58
CA ARG A 86 -11.71 -16.20 20.27
C ARG A 86 -12.97 -15.35 20.07
N VAL A 87 -14.14 -15.83 20.48
CA VAL A 87 -15.40 -15.05 20.46
C VAL A 87 -15.27 -13.81 21.34
N CYS A 88 -14.71 -13.94 22.55
CA CYS A 88 -14.43 -12.80 23.43
C CYS A 88 -13.49 -11.78 22.78
N GLY A 89 -12.46 -12.25 22.06
CA GLY A 89 -11.56 -11.37 21.32
C GLY A 89 -12.23 -10.60 20.18
N LYS A 90 -13.17 -11.23 19.46
CA LYS A 90 -13.96 -10.54 18.43
C LYS A 90 -14.99 -9.57 19.01
N ALA A 91 -15.48 -9.83 20.22
CA ALA A 91 -16.34 -8.93 20.97
C ALA A 91 -15.57 -7.81 21.70
N ASN A 92 -14.23 -7.82 21.62
CA ASN A 92 -13.33 -6.88 22.31
C ASN A 92 -13.53 -6.88 23.84
N ASP A 93 -13.76 -8.06 24.43
CA ASP A 93 -13.97 -8.25 25.88
C ASP A 93 -12.88 -9.18 26.46
N PRO A 94 -11.67 -8.65 26.70
CA PRO A 94 -10.53 -9.43 27.19
C PRO A 94 -10.70 -9.96 28.63
N ASP A 95 -11.45 -9.28 29.48
CA ASP A 95 -11.59 -9.69 30.90
C ASP A 95 -12.36 -11.01 31.03
N LYS A 96 -13.41 -11.21 30.23
CA LYS A 96 -14.11 -12.50 30.17
C LYS A 96 -13.25 -13.59 29.55
N ALA A 97 -12.38 -13.23 28.60
CA ALA A 97 -11.44 -14.16 28.01
C ALA A 97 -10.40 -14.68 29.03
N ILE A 98 -9.92 -13.80 29.93
CA ILE A 98 -9.03 -14.17 31.05
C ILE A 98 -9.75 -15.13 32.00
N ARG A 99 -11.00 -14.84 32.38
CA ARG A 99 -11.80 -15.74 33.23
C ARG A 99 -11.96 -17.14 32.64
N ILE A 100 -12.17 -17.24 31.32
CA ILE A 100 -12.26 -18.54 30.63
C ILE A 100 -10.91 -19.28 30.69
N PHE A 101 -9.80 -18.55 30.52
CA PHE A 101 -8.46 -19.13 30.65
C PHE A 101 -8.16 -19.65 32.06
N GLU A 102 -8.55 -18.90 33.11
CA GLU A 102 -8.41 -19.32 34.51
C GLU A 102 -9.23 -20.59 34.83
N GLN A 103 -10.39 -20.75 34.20
CA GLN A 103 -11.25 -21.94 34.38
C GLN A 103 -10.71 -23.19 33.67
N LEU A 104 -10.16 -23.04 32.46
CA LEU A 104 -9.65 -24.15 31.65
C LEU A 104 -8.26 -23.81 31.07
N PRO A 105 -7.21 -23.83 31.92
CA PRO A 105 -5.86 -23.51 31.49
C PRO A 105 -5.27 -24.65 30.65
N SER A 106 -4.76 -24.29 29.47
CA SER A 106 -4.02 -25.17 28.56
C SER A 106 -3.04 -24.35 27.73
N GLU A 107 -2.04 -24.97 27.12
CA GLU A 107 -1.13 -24.27 26.20
C GLU A 107 -1.86 -23.59 25.02
N ALA A 108 -2.91 -24.25 24.51
CA ALA A 108 -3.72 -23.72 23.41
C ALA A 108 -4.54 -22.50 23.84
N THR A 109 -5.15 -22.54 25.04
CA THR A 109 -5.87 -21.39 25.60
C THR A 109 -4.92 -20.25 25.95
N ARG A 110 -3.71 -20.53 26.46
CA ARG A 110 -2.64 -19.55 26.71
C ARG A 110 -2.25 -18.80 25.43
N THR A 111 -1.96 -19.54 24.36
CA THR A 111 -1.59 -18.93 23.07
C THR A 111 -2.72 -18.06 22.51
N MET A 112 -3.98 -18.51 22.64
CA MET A 112 -5.15 -17.77 22.17
C MET A 112 -5.40 -16.49 22.98
N ILE A 113 -5.35 -16.54 24.32
CA ILE A 113 -5.58 -15.35 25.16
C ILE A 113 -4.51 -14.28 24.92
N ILE A 114 -3.24 -14.67 24.78
CA ILE A 114 -2.14 -13.76 24.43
C ILE A 114 -2.43 -13.06 23.09
N SER A 115 -2.90 -13.80 22.08
CA SER A 115 -3.27 -13.22 20.78
C SER A 115 -4.46 -12.26 20.87
N VAL A 116 -5.45 -12.57 21.73
CA VAL A 116 -6.62 -11.70 21.99
C VAL A 116 -6.19 -10.41 22.69
N LEU A 117 -5.42 -10.50 23.76
CA LEU A 117 -4.89 -9.34 24.49
C LEU A 117 -4.06 -8.43 23.58
N GLY A 118 -3.23 -9.01 22.70
CA GLY A 118 -2.53 -8.25 21.67
C GLY A 118 -3.46 -7.54 20.67
N GLY A 119 -4.62 -8.12 20.36
CA GLY A 119 -5.66 -7.46 19.56
C GLY A 119 -6.32 -6.29 20.29
N CYS A 120 -6.45 -6.39 21.61
CA CYS A 120 -7.01 -5.36 22.49
C CYS A 120 -5.99 -4.32 22.98
N GLN A 121 -4.76 -4.33 22.46
CA GLN A 121 -3.65 -3.44 22.87
C GLN A 121 -3.25 -3.56 24.36
N ARG A 122 -3.45 -4.73 24.97
CA ARG A 122 -3.02 -5.06 26.35
C ARG A 122 -1.80 -6.00 26.31
N HIS A 123 -0.71 -5.55 25.69
CA HIS A 123 0.48 -6.39 25.44
C HIS A 123 1.28 -6.70 26.70
N GLU A 124 1.32 -5.81 27.70
CA GLU A 124 2.00 -6.05 28.98
C GLU A 124 1.41 -7.27 29.71
N GLU A 125 0.08 -7.31 29.87
CA GLU A 125 -0.62 -8.45 30.46
C GLU A 125 -0.46 -9.73 29.62
N ALA A 126 -0.36 -9.60 28.30
CA ALA A 126 -0.10 -10.73 27.42
C ALA A 126 1.30 -11.35 27.69
N VAL A 127 2.27 -10.52 28.08
CA VAL A 127 3.62 -10.98 28.46
C VAL A 127 3.60 -11.57 29.87
N GLU A 128 2.89 -10.97 30.81
CA GLU A 128 2.71 -11.53 32.16
C GLU A 128 2.11 -12.95 32.12
N LEU A 129 1.16 -13.20 31.22
CA LEU A 129 0.56 -14.53 31.04
C LEU A 129 1.52 -15.61 30.53
N LEU A 130 2.69 -15.25 29.97
CA LEU A 130 3.73 -16.25 29.69
C LEU A 130 4.21 -16.90 30.99
N ASN A 131 4.31 -16.13 32.07
CA ASN A 131 4.78 -16.59 33.39
C ASN A 131 3.63 -17.02 34.32
N SER A 132 2.43 -17.30 33.78
CA SER A 132 1.28 -17.72 34.56
C SER A 132 1.60 -18.96 35.42
N PRO A 133 1.27 -18.96 36.73
CA PRO A 133 1.52 -20.10 37.62
C PRO A 133 0.60 -21.29 37.34
N LEU A 134 -0.47 -21.11 36.55
CA LEU A 134 -1.47 -22.13 36.23
C LEU A 134 -0.93 -23.21 35.28
N LEU A 135 0.18 -22.95 34.61
CA LEU A 135 0.75 -23.84 33.60
C LEU A 135 2.28 -23.84 33.68
N GLY A 136 2.91 -24.87 33.11
CA GLY A 136 4.37 -24.98 33.04
C GLY A 136 5.03 -24.01 32.07
N ARG A 137 6.26 -24.35 31.63
CA ARG A 137 7.02 -23.53 30.68
C ARG A 137 6.22 -23.28 29.38
N PRO A 138 6.09 -22.02 28.91
CA PRO A 138 5.37 -21.73 27.67
C PRO A 138 6.03 -22.38 26.45
N SER A 139 5.18 -22.79 25.51
CA SER A 139 5.59 -23.27 24.19
C SER A 139 6.12 -22.14 23.30
N ALA A 140 6.89 -22.49 22.25
CA ALA A 140 7.35 -21.53 21.24
C ALA A 140 6.19 -20.77 20.57
N ALA A 141 5.01 -21.39 20.45
CA ALA A 141 3.79 -20.75 19.94
C ALA A 141 3.29 -19.61 20.84
N SER A 142 3.32 -19.80 22.17
CA SER A 142 2.92 -18.78 23.14
C SER A 142 3.84 -17.56 23.09
N TYR A 143 5.16 -17.77 23.03
CA TYR A 143 6.12 -16.69 22.86
C TYR A 143 5.97 -15.96 21.52
N ASN A 144 5.77 -16.68 20.41
CA ASN A 144 5.51 -16.06 19.11
C ASN A 144 4.24 -15.20 19.14
N ALA A 145 3.19 -15.64 19.83
CA ALA A 145 1.98 -14.86 20.03
C ALA A 145 2.24 -13.59 20.86
N ALA A 146 3.08 -13.66 21.89
CA ALA A 146 3.44 -12.51 22.72
C ALA A 146 4.28 -11.48 21.94
N ILE A 147 5.26 -11.94 21.14
CA ILE A 147 6.03 -11.08 20.23
C ILE A 147 5.08 -10.40 19.23
N ALA A 148 4.14 -11.14 18.65
CA ALA A 148 3.14 -10.58 17.75
C ALA A 148 2.20 -9.57 18.44
N ALA A 149 1.84 -9.79 19.70
CA ALA A 149 1.06 -8.85 20.51
C ALA A 149 1.82 -7.53 20.72
N CYS A 150 3.11 -7.59 21.08
CA CYS A 150 3.99 -6.43 21.17
C CYS A 150 4.07 -5.68 19.83
N GLY A 151 4.13 -6.42 18.72
CA GLY A 151 4.09 -5.85 17.37
C GLY A 151 2.83 -5.05 17.03
N LYS A 152 1.66 -5.49 17.51
CA LYS A 152 0.39 -4.74 17.35
C LYS A 152 0.39 -3.44 18.15
N ALA A 153 1.00 -3.46 19.34
CA ALA A 153 1.17 -2.29 20.20
C ALA A 153 2.32 -1.36 19.75
N LYS A 154 3.13 -1.78 18.77
CA LYS A 154 4.37 -1.11 18.32
C LYS A 154 5.45 -1.00 19.40
N ASP A 155 5.42 -1.90 20.37
CA ASP A 155 6.44 -2.00 21.42
C ASP A 155 7.51 -3.03 21.02
N TRP A 156 8.45 -2.59 20.20
CA TRP A 156 9.52 -3.46 19.71
C TRP A 156 10.58 -3.77 20.78
N GLN A 157 10.69 -2.94 21.82
CA GLN A 157 11.66 -3.13 22.90
C GLN A 157 11.24 -4.30 23.77
N LEU A 158 9.97 -4.36 24.16
CA LEU A 158 9.43 -5.50 24.89
C LEU A 158 9.52 -6.79 24.05
N ALA A 159 9.26 -6.71 22.74
CA ALA A 159 9.40 -7.85 21.83
C ALA A 159 10.85 -8.40 21.79
N LEU A 160 11.86 -7.51 21.78
CA LEU A 160 13.28 -7.90 21.84
C LEU A 160 13.63 -8.51 23.19
N HIS A 161 13.21 -7.89 24.30
CA HIS A 161 13.46 -8.40 25.64
C HIS A 161 12.86 -9.81 25.84
N ILE A 162 11.65 -10.07 25.33
CA ILE A 162 11.07 -11.42 25.33
C ILE A 162 11.97 -12.40 24.58
N PHE A 163 12.42 -12.02 23.38
CA PHE A 163 13.23 -12.90 22.53
C PHE A 163 14.63 -13.16 23.10
N GLU A 164 15.28 -12.16 23.69
CA GLU A 164 16.64 -12.25 24.18
C GLU A 164 16.71 -12.89 25.57
N GLU A 165 15.92 -12.38 26.52
CA GLU A 165 16.04 -12.68 27.95
C GLU A 165 15.03 -13.73 28.44
N ASN A 166 13.75 -13.65 28.04
CA ASN A 166 12.71 -14.53 28.57
C ASN A 166 12.64 -15.88 27.85
N MET A 167 12.98 -15.92 26.57
CA MET A 167 12.77 -17.10 25.74
C MET A 167 13.96 -18.07 25.79
N PRO A 168 13.75 -19.35 26.17
CA PRO A 168 14.84 -20.31 26.24
C PRO A 168 15.37 -20.66 24.84
N PRO A 169 16.67 -21.01 24.71
CA PRO A 169 17.32 -21.18 23.41
C PRO A 169 16.68 -22.28 22.54
N ASN A 170 16.13 -23.32 23.16
CA ASN A 170 15.42 -24.41 22.46
C ASN A 170 14.08 -23.98 21.83
N CYS A 171 13.52 -22.84 22.22
CA CYS A 171 12.29 -22.30 21.65
C CYS A 171 12.55 -21.26 20.55
N LYS A 172 13.79 -20.76 20.41
CA LYS A 172 14.16 -19.79 19.36
C LYS A 172 14.27 -20.51 18.02
N SER A 173 13.25 -20.38 17.19
CA SER A 173 13.19 -20.94 15.84
C SER A 173 13.28 -19.84 14.77
N ILE A 174 13.50 -20.21 13.51
CA ILE A 174 13.43 -19.27 12.37
C ILE A 174 12.05 -18.59 12.31
N VAL A 175 10.97 -19.31 12.69
CA VAL A 175 9.62 -18.74 12.77
C VAL A 175 9.55 -17.62 13.80
N THR A 176 10.16 -17.81 14.97
CA THR A 176 10.24 -16.81 16.05
C THR A 176 11.05 -15.59 15.62
N VAL A 177 12.18 -15.81 14.96
CA VAL A 177 13.01 -14.75 14.36
C VAL A 177 12.19 -13.94 13.35
N ASN A 178 11.49 -14.61 12.42
CA ASN A 178 10.70 -13.93 11.39
C ASN A 178 9.54 -13.13 11.99
N ALA A 179 8.93 -13.61 13.07
CA ALA A 179 7.94 -12.86 13.83
C ALA A 179 8.55 -11.57 14.40
N LEU A 180 9.71 -11.65 15.07
CA LEU A 180 10.41 -10.49 15.60
C LEU A 180 10.87 -9.51 14.51
N LEU A 181 11.44 -10.00 13.40
CA LEU A 181 11.80 -9.16 12.26
C LEU A 181 10.60 -8.42 11.66
N THR A 182 9.43 -9.06 11.65
CA THR A 182 8.18 -8.41 11.20
C THR A 182 7.80 -7.26 12.14
N VAL A 183 7.96 -7.43 13.46
CA VAL A 183 7.75 -6.37 14.46
C VAL A 183 8.72 -5.21 14.22
N LEU A 184 10.02 -5.50 14.08
CA LEU A 184 11.06 -4.49 13.83
C LEU A 184 10.81 -3.74 12.52
N ALA A 185 10.39 -4.43 11.46
CA ALA A 185 10.05 -3.82 10.18
C ALA A 185 8.85 -2.87 10.28
N ASN A 186 7.83 -3.22 11.07
CA ASN A 186 6.65 -2.39 11.28
C ASN A 186 6.95 -1.19 12.21
N CYS A 187 7.90 -1.34 13.13
CA CYS A 187 8.36 -0.29 14.04
C CYS A 187 9.50 0.56 13.47
N LYS A 188 9.87 0.35 12.20
CA LYS A 188 10.95 1.06 11.48
C LYS A 188 12.33 0.93 12.14
N GLN A 189 12.61 -0.20 12.79
CA GLN A 189 13.88 -0.49 13.45
C GLN A 189 14.79 -1.33 12.56
N GLY A 190 15.31 -0.72 11.49
CA GLY A 190 16.10 -1.43 10.48
C GLY A 190 17.46 -1.90 10.97
N LEU A 191 18.18 -1.07 11.74
CA LEU A 191 19.50 -1.44 12.28
C LEU A 191 19.42 -2.61 13.27
N GLN A 192 18.40 -2.61 14.13
CA GLN A 192 18.14 -3.71 15.06
C GLN A 192 17.80 -5.01 14.30
N ALA A 193 17.02 -4.92 13.21
CA ALA A 193 16.73 -6.08 12.36
C ALA A 193 18.00 -6.63 11.69
N LEU A 194 18.93 -5.76 11.29
CA LEU A 194 20.21 -6.14 10.70
C LEU A 194 21.16 -6.79 11.73
N GLU A 195 21.18 -6.29 12.96
CA GLU A 195 21.95 -6.87 14.07
C GLU A 195 21.44 -8.28 14.41
N LEU A 196 20.13 -8.45 14.52
CA LEU A 196 19.50 -9.75 14.72
C LEU A 196 19.84 -10.73 13.58
N TYR A 197 19.78 -10.27 12.32
CA TYR A 197 20.16 -11.08 11.17
C TYR A 197 21.63 -11.54 11.23
N ARG A 198 22.53 -10.63 11.63
CA ARG A 198 23.96 -10.95 11.79
C ARG A 198 24.23 -11.89 12.96
N SER A 199 23.46 -11.82 14.06
CA SER A 199 23.63 -12.70 15.22
C SER A 199 23.20 -14.14 14.94
N ILE A 200 22.14 -14.33 14.15
CA ILE A 200 21.69 -15.66 13.71
C ILE A 200 22.75 -16.35 12.83
N GLY A 201 23.42 -15.58 11.96
CA GLY A 201 24.52 -16.09 11.15
C GLY A 201 25.77 -16.52 11.94
N LYS A 202 25.92 -16.09 13.20
CA LYS A 202 27.08 -16.40 14.06
C LYS A 202 26.85 -17.58 15.02
N SER A 203 25.60 -17.87 15.39
CA SER A 203 25.25 -18.90 16.38
C SER A 203 25.01 -20.31 15.81
N GLY A 204 25.18 -20.52 14.50
CA GLY A 204 25.11 -21.82 13.84
C GLY A 204 26.33 -22.71 14.11
N SER A 205 26.61 -23.03 15.37
CA SER A 205 27.73 -23.90 15.78
C SER A 205 27.32 -25.37 15.89
N GLY A 206 27.10 -26.02 14.75
CA GLY A 206 26.81 -27.45 14.70
C GLY A 206 27.28 -28.10 13.39
N LYS A 207 28.57 -28.47 13.32
CA LYS A 207 29.28 -29.41 12.39
C LYS A 207 28.88 -29.55 10.91
N HIS A 208 27.98 -28.74 10.37
CA HIS A 208 27.87 -28.45 8.95
C HIS A 208 28.24 -26.98 8.77
N ARG A 209 29.39 -26.75 8.16
CA ARG A 209 29.88 -25.43 7.76
C ARG A 209 29.03 -24.96 6.58
N ALA A 210 27.77 -24.61 6.84
CA ALA A 210 26.94 -23.91 5.87
C ALA A 210 27.29 -22.42 5.96
N LYS A 211 27.51 -21.85 4.78
CA LYS A 211 27.76 -20.44 4.49
C LYS A 211 26.56 -19.62 5.00
N HIS A 212 26.57 -18.28 4.87
CA HIS A 212 25.40 -17.40 5.14
C HIS A 212 24.04 -17.81 4.48
N THR A 213 24.02 -18.92 3.73
CA THR A 213 22.94 -19.57 2.98
C THR A 213 21.84 -20.24 3.79
N ASP A 214 21.97 -20.46 5.10
CA ASP A 214 20.91 -21.14 5.90
C ASP A 214 19.86 -20.17 6.48
N SER A 215 20.00 -18.86 6.27
CA SER A 215 18.89 -17.94 6.52
C SER A 215 17.88 -18.02 5.37
N ASP A 216 16.67 -18.48 5.69
CA ASP A 216 15.53 -18.53 4.77
C ASP A 216 15.42 -17.23 3.94
N THR A 217 15.09 -17.37 2.66
CA THR A 217 14.78 -16.22 1.77
C THR A 217 13.84 -15.23 2.45
N VAL A 218 12.85 -15.72 3.19
CA VAL A 218 11.88 -14.90 3.94
C VAL A 218 12.55 -13.99 4.95
N THR A 219 13.50 -14.50 5.73
CA THR A 219 14.24 -13.74 6.77
C THR A 219 15.01 -12.59 6.13
N ARG A 220 15.76 -12.86 5.04
CA ARG A 220 16.50 -11.85 4.28
C ARG A 220 15.57 -10.76 3.72
N GLN A 221 14.43 -11.15 3.12
CA GLN A 221 13.44 -10.19 2.61
C GLN A 221 12.82 -9.32 3.72
N LEU A 222 12.58 -9.87 4.91
CA LEU A 222 12.06 -9.11 6.05
C LEU A 222 13.07 -8.07 6.56
N VAL A 223 14.37 -8.41 6.61
CA VAL A 223 15.43 -7.47 7.01
C VAL A 223 15.55 -6.33 6.01
N ILE A 224 15.58 -6.62 4.71
CA ILE A 224 15.62 -5.60 3.65
C ILE A 224 14.37 -4.71 3.76
N SER A 225 13.19 -5.29 4.01
CA SER A 225 11.95 -4.52 4.24
C SER A 225 12.06 -3.59 5.45
N ALA A 226 12.64 -4.07 6.56
CA ALA A 226 12.86 -3.27 7.76
C ALA A 226 13.82 -2.09 7.51
N LEU A 227 14.96 -2.36 6.88
CA LEU A 227 15.95 -1.35 6.50
C LEU A 227 15.34 -0.30 5.58
N THR A 228 14.58 -0.74 4.58
CA THR A 228 13.90 0.16 3.64
C THR A 228 12.90 1.07 4.34
N ARG A 229 12.11 0.55 5.28
CA ARG A 229 11.13 1.34 6.06
C ARG A 229 11.76 2.27 7.09
N SER A 230 12.95 1.94 7.57
CA SER A 230 13.75 2.78 8.49
C SER A 230 14.54 3.89 7.79
N GLY A 231 14.71 3.80 6.47
CA GLY A 231 15.50 4.75 5.68
C GLY A 231 16.99 4.41 5.57
N ASN A 232 17.43 3.27 6.12
CA ASN A 232 18.80 2.75 5.94
C ASN A 232 18.94 2.08 4.57
N LEU A 233 18.84 2.87 3.51
CA LEU A 233 18.75 2.36 2.13
C LEU A 233 20.06 1.76 1.60
N ASP A 234 21.21 2.27 2.04
CA ASP A 234 22.51 1.76 1.59
C ASP A 234 22.76 0.32 2.06
N GLU A 235 22.47 0.03 3.34
CA GLU A 235 22.52 -1.32 3.92
C GLU A 235 21.49 -2.25 3.25
N ALA A 236 20.29 -1.74 2.95
CA ALA A 236 19.27 -2.51 2.21
C ALA A 236 19.77 -2.91 0.81
N CYS A 237 20.46 -2.00 0.11
CA CYS A 237 21.07 -2.27 -1.19
C CYS A 237 22.21 -3.29 -1.11
N GLN A 238 23.09 -3.17 -0.10
CA GLN A 238 24.18 -4.13 0.10
C GLN A 238 23.63 -5.54 0.31
N LEU A 239 22.63 -5.70 1.18
CA LEU A 239 21.98 -7.00 1.39
C LEU A 239 21.26 -7.52 0.13
N LEU A 240 20.66 -6.65 -0.69
CA LEU A 240 20.05 -7.06 -1.96
C LEU A 240 21.08 -7.58 -2.97
N GLU A 241 22.26 -6.99 -3.04
CA GLU A 241 23.34 -7.46 -3.90
C GLU A 241 23.90 -8.80 -3.42
N GLU A 242 24.12 -8.95 -2.12
CA GLU A 242 24.48 -10.23 -1.51
C GLU A 242 23.43 -11.31 -1.80
N PHE A 243 22.14 -10.93 -1.77
CA PHE A 243 21.02 -11.81 -2.10
C PHE A 243 21.07 -12.30 -3.55
N ASN A 244 21.41 -11.42 -4.51
CA ASN A 244 21.46 -11.77 -5.93
C ASN A 244 22.66 -12.68 -6.29
N CYS A 245 23.70 -12.72 -5.46
CA CYS A 245 24.78 -13.70 -5.58
C CYS A 245 24.38 -15.11 -5.10
N THR A 246 23.19 -15.28 -4.51
CA THR A 246 22.64 -16.59 -4.11
C THR A 246 21.69 -17.12 -5.18
N SER A 247 21.46 -18.44 -5.23
CA SER A 247 20.58 -19.07 -6.24
C SER A 247 19.09 -18.67 -6.13
N GLU A 248 18.71 -18.02 -5.03
CA GLU A 248 17.34 -17.58 -4.76
C GLU A 248 17.21 -16.09 -5.09
N LYS A 249 16.12 -15.70 -5.78
CA LYS A 249 15.92 -14.34 -6.31
C LYS A 249 14.99 -13.49 -5.44
N PRO A 250 15.26 -12.18 -5.30
CA PRO A 250 14.46 -11.33 -4.44
C PRO A 250 13.07 -11.16 -5.05
N SER A 251 12.04 -11.05 -4.21
CA SER A 251 10.68 -10.83 -4.71
C SER A 251 10.57 -9.48 -5.42
N THR A 252 9.83 -9.43 -6.53
CA THR A 252 9.58 -8.19 -7.29
C THR A 252 8.98 -7.08 -6.41
N ALA A 253 8.09 -7.46 -5.50
CA ALA A 253 7.50 -6.55 -4.52
C ALA A 253 8.54 -5.92 -3.57
N LEU A 254 9.61 -6.64 -3.21
CA LEU A 254 10.70 -6.12 -2.39
C LEU A 254 11.54 -5.12 -3.17
N LEU A 255 11.88 -5.43 -4.43
CA LEU A 255 12.60 -4.51 -5.30
C LEU A 255 11.80 -3.21 -5.51
N ASP A 256 10.50 -3.32 -5.80
CA ASP A 256 9.62 -2.17 -5.95
C ASP A 256 9.54 -1.33 -4.66
N LEU A 257 9.54 -1.98 -3.48
CA LEU A 257 9.57 -1.29 -2.18
C LEU A 257 10.88 -0.48 -2.00
N VAL A 258 12.02 -1.07 -2.35
CA VAL A 258 13.34 -0.41 -2.22
C VAL A 258 13.48 0.73 -3.22
N VAL A 259 13.07 0.55 -4.47
CA VAL A 259 13.05 1.63 -5.46
C VAL A 259 12.09 2.74 -5.02
N ALA A 260 10.90 2.40 -4.53
CA ALA A 260 9.96 3.40 -4.00
C ALA A 260 10.53 4.19 -2.81
N ALA A 261 11.45 3.62 -2.04
CA ALA A 261 12.15 4.34 -0.97
C ALA A 261 13.27 5.25 -1.51
N PHE A 262 14.10 4.78 -2.44
CA PHE A 262 15.14 5.61 -3.08
C PHE A 262 14.57 6.78 -3.88
N THR A 263 13.43 6.59 -4.53
CA THR A 263 12.71 7.68 -5.24
C THR A 263 12.19 8.74 -4.28
N GLN A 264 11.78 8.35 -3.05
CA GLN A 264 11.36 9.29 -2.01
C GLN A 264 12.51 10.13 -1.47
N THR A 265 13.72 9.57 -1.41
CA THR A 265 14.93 10.28 -0.97
C THR A 265 15.70 10.92 -2.11
N SER A 266 15.16 10.91 -3.34
CA SER A 266 15.80 11.45 -4.56
C SER A 266 17.22 10.90 -4.82
N ASN A 267 17.49 9.66 -4.38
CA ASN A 267 18.77 8.97 -4.59
C ASN A 267 18.66 8.01 -5.78
N TRP A 268 18.83 8.58 -6.98
CA TRP A 268 18.69 7.88 -8.25
C TRP A 268 19.82 6.88 -8.54
N LYS A 269 21.01 7.10 -7.96
CA LYS A 269 22.12 6.12 -8.04
C LYS A 269 21.73 4.80 -7.37
N GLY A 270 21.00 4.88 -6.24
CA GLY A 270 20.41 3.72 -5.58
C GLY A 270 19.35 3.02 -6.44
N VAL A 271 18.47 3.78 -7.10
CA VAL A 271 17.47 3.23 -8.04
C VAL A 271 18.15 2.46 -9.17
N GLU A 272 19.18 3.04 -9.79
CA GLU A 272 19.94 2.40 -10.87
C GLU A 272 20.64 1.12 -10.40
N ARG A 273 21.19 1.12 -9.19
CA ARG A 273 21.82 -0.07 -8.58
C ARG A 273 20.81 -1.21 -8.43
N VAL A 274 19.59 -0.93 -7.95
CA VAL A 274 18.52 -1.94 -7.78
C VAL A 274 17.95 -2.41 -9.14
N GLU A 275 17.78 -1.51 -10.11
CA GLU A 275 17.28 -1.88 -11.45
C GLU A 275 18.29 -2.70 -12.25
N ARG A 276 19.60 -2.50 -12.04
CA ARG A 276 20.63 -3.40 -12.61
C ARG A 276 20.44 -4.84 -12.14
N LEU A 277 20.08 -5.04 -10.87
CA LEU A 277 19.74 -6.37 -10.35
C LEU A 277 18.48 -6.98 -11.00
N ARG A 278 17.60 -6.15 -11.60
CA ARG A 278 16.38 -6.59 -12.31
C ARG A 278 16.65 -7.01 -13.76
N LYS A 279 17.65 -6.39 -14.42
CA LYS A 279 17.92 -6.54 -15.86
C LYS A 279 18.59 -7.85 -16.26
N ASP A 280 19.20 -8.59 -15.33
CA ASP A 280 19.86 -9.88 -15.63
C ASP A 280 18.87 -10.99 -16.07
N ASP A 281 17.56 -10.75 -16.02
CA ASP A 281 16.52 -11.77 -16.24
C ASP A 281 15.67 -11.64 -17.52
N SER A 282 15.83 -10.61 -18.37
CA SER A 282 14.98 -10.50 -19.57
C SER A 282 15.70 -9.99 -20.83
N LYS A 283 15.98 -10.91 -21.75
CA LYS A 283 15.95 -10.60 -23.20
C LYS A 283 14.54 -10.12 -23.53
N GLY A 284 14.37 -8.81 -23.70
CA GLY A 284 13.10 -8.20 -24.10
C GLY A 284 12.69 -7.07 -23.18
N SER A 285 13.22 -5.89 -23.47
CA SER A 285 12.79 -4.62 -22.90
C SER A 285 11.31 -4.35 -23.17
N ASN A 286 10.44 -4.56 -22.19
CA ASN A 286 9.29 -3.68 -22.05
C ASN A 286 9.74 -2.52 -21.18
N GLY A 287 10.01 -1.39 -21.85
CA GLY A 287 10.69 -0.20 -21.34
C GLY A 287 10.18 0.25 -19.97
N ILE A 288 10.90 -0.18 -18.93
CA ILE A 288 10.97 0.57 -17.68
C ILE A 288 11.82 1.79 -18.00
N VAL A 289 11.18 2.95 -17.85
CA VAL A 289 11.76 4.25 -18.16
C VAL A 289 12.97 4.49 -17.26
N GLU A 290 14.13 4.63 -17.88
CA GLU A 290 15.39 4.96 -17.20
C GLU A 290 15.31 6.41 -16.71
N PHE A 291 14.81 6.64 -15.51
CA PHE A 291 14.79 7.97 -14.92
C PHE A 291 16.22 8.40 -14.59
N HIS A 292 16.88 9.00 -15.57
CA HIS A 292 18.21 9.55 -15.42
C HIS A 292 18.18 10.76 -14.47
N HIS A 293 19.28 10.99 -13.77
CA HIS A 293 19.57 12.35 -13.33
C HIS A 293 19.51 13.23 -14.57
N TRP A 294 18.59 14.21 -14.63
CA TRP A 294 18.64 15.23 -15.67
C TRP A 294 19.81 16.16 -15.34
N GLU A 295 21.01 15.70 -15.69
CA GLU A 295 22.25 16.44 -15.51
C GLU A 295 22.16 17.79 -16.21
N GLY A 296 22.69 18.83 -15.56
CA GLY A 296 22.61 20.21 -16.05
C GLY A 296 21.39 21.01 -15.56
N LEU A 297 20.35 20.38 -15.00
CA LEU A 297 19.22 21.12 -14.41
C LEU A 297 19.46 21.52 -12.95
N GLU A 298 19.10 22.76 -12.64
CA GLU A 298 19.14 23.30 -11.27
C GLU A 298 18.20 22.50 -10.35
N ARG A 299 18.71 22.03 -9.22
CA ARG A 299 17.89 21.34 -8.21
C ARG A 299 17.17 22.36 -7.33
N VAL A 300 15.85 22.19 -7.24
CA VAL A 300 14.94 22.99 -6.43
C VAL A 300 14.19 22.03 -5.51
N ASP A 301 14.57 22.03 -4.23
CA ASP A 301 14.13 21.05 -3.22
C ASP A 301 14.34 19.60 -3.69
N SER A 302 13.25 18.84 -3.91
CA SER A 302 13.23 17.44 -4.33
C SER A 302 12.91 17.26 -5.82
N SER A 303 13.06 18.32 -6.62
CA SER A 303 12.74 18.39 -8.05
C SER A 303 13.83 19.11 -8.85
N TRP A 304 13.82 18.91 -10.17
CA TRP A 304 14.67 19.65 -11.09
C TRP A 304 13.87 20.77 -11.72
N LYS A 305 14.40 21.99 -11.69
CA LYS A 305 13.75 23.15 -12.28
C LYS A 305 13.72 23.02 -13.80
N ILE A 306 12.58 23.40 -14.38
CA ILE A 306 12.35 23.39 -15.84
C ILE A 306 11.86 24.73 -16.37
N GLY A 307 11.58 25.70 -15.49
CA GLY A 307 11.12 27.03 -15.89
C GLY A 307 10.52 27.83 -14.73
N THR A 308 10.09 29.05 -15.05
CA THR A 308 9.50 30.01 -14.12
C THR A 308 8.28 30.70 -14.70
N TYR A 309 7.29 31.01 -13.86
CA TYR A 309 6.09 31.79 -14.19
C TYR A 309 5.90 32.84 -13.09
N GLY A 310 6.23 34.10 -13.37
CA GLY A 310 6.31 35.16 -12.35
C GLY A 310 7.10 34.74 -11.11
N ALA A 311 6.45 34.70 -9.94
CA ALA A 311 7.06 34.27 -8.68
C ALA A 311 7.13 32.73 -8.50
N LEU A 312 6.58 31.96 -9.44
CA LEU A 312 6.55 30.50 -9.37
C LEU A 312 7.75 29.87 -10.06
N THR A 313 8.44 29.00 -9.33
CA THR A 313 9.39 28.05 -9.88
C THR A 313 8.70 26.73 -10.19
N VAL A 314 8.83 26.25 -11.43
CA VAL A 314 8.27 24.97 -11.88
C VAL A 314 9.37 23.93 -11.94
N GLY A 315 9.17 22.84 -11.21
CA GLY A 315 10.07 21.70 -11.16
C GLY A 315 9.42 20.43 -11.67
N VAL A 316 10.23 19.47 -12.09
CA VAL A 316 9.81 18.13 -12.48
C VAL A 316 10.43 17.11 -11.52
N ARG A 317 9.72 16.02 -11.23
CA ARG A 317 10.28 14.85 -10.54
C ARG A 317 9.54 13.57 -10.94
N PRO A 318 10.21 12.41 -10.94
CA PRO A 318 9.55 11.14 -11.16
C PRO A 318 8.48 10.85 -10.10
N ASN A 319 7.50 10.03 -10.47
CA ASN A 319 6.50 9.53 -9.55
C ASN A 319 7.15 8.55 -8.55
N ARG A 320 6.57 8.43 -7.35
CA ARG A 320 7.02 7.50 -6.31
C ARG A 320 6.91 6.04 -6.73
N ASN A 321 6.05 5.76 -7.72
CA ASN A 321 5.93 4.45 -8.32
C ASN A 321 6.63 4.46 -9.69
N PRO A 322 7.86 3.92 -9.80
CA PRO A 322 8.63 3.89 -11.05
C PRO A 322 7.92 3.07 -12.14
N ALA A 323 7.13 2.05 -11.76
CA ALA A 323 6.46 1.15 -12.69
C ALA A 323 5.30 1.81 -13.45
N GLN A 324 4.83 3.00 -13.03
CA GLN A 324 3.70 3.68 -13.67
C GLN A 324 4.11 4.67 -14.77
N ASN A 325 5.40 4.80 -15.11
CA ASN A 325 5.94 5.86 -15.99
C ASN A 325 5.31 7.24 -15.69
N GLY A 326 5.27 7.57 -14.40
CA GLY A 326 4.61 8.77 -13.93
C GLY A 326 5.60 9.88 -13.63
N ILE A 327 5.20 11.12 -13.90
CA ILE A 327 5.96 12.33 -13.55
C ILE A 327 5.06 13.26 -12.76
N LYS A 328 5.68 14.05 -11.87
CA LYS A 328 5.03 15.14 -11.17
C LYS A 328 5.65 16.46 -11.59
N LEU A 329 4.81 17.38 -12.07
CA LEU A 329 5.15 18.80 -12.14
C LEU A 329 4.87 19.41 -10.78
N MET A 330 5.87 20.05 -10.20
CA MET A 330 5.87 20.67 -8.90
C MET A 330 5.90 22.18 -9.07
N PHE A 331 5.09 22.89 -8.30
CA PHE A 331 5.00 24.35 -8.34
C PHE A 331 5.40 24.89 -6.97
N TYR A 332 6.40 25.77 -6.95
CA TYR A 332 6.90 26.43 -5.75
C TYR A 332 6.82 27.94 -5.91
N GLU A 333 6.50 28.66 -4.85
CA GLU A 333 6.58 30.12 -4.78
C GLU A 333 7.86 30.52 -4.05
N ASP A 334 8.62 31.44 -4.63
CA ASP A 334 9.79 32.04 -4.01
C ASP A 334 9.35 32.99 -2.89
N ILE A 335 9.70 32.66 -1.63
CA ILE A 335 9.53 33.59 -0.52
C ILE A 335 10.81 34.43 -0.41
N PRO A 336 10.75 35.77 -0.51
CA PRO A 336 11.90 36.63 -0.27
C PRO A 336 12.44 36.37 1.15
N ASN A 337 13.74 36.13 1.29
CA ASN A 337 14.36 36.07 2.61
C ASN A 337 14.59 37.51 3.10
N ASP A 338 14.06 37.84 4.27
CA ASP A 338 14.44 39.05 5.02
C ASP A 338 15.81 38.91 5.72
N ASP A 339 16.50 37.77 5.55
CA ASP A 339 17.77 37.47 6.21
C ASP A 339 18.97 37.89 5.32
N PRO A 340 19.79 38.88 5.73
CA PRO A 340 20.92 39.41 4.97
C PRO A 340 22.10 38.42 4.83
N THR A 341 22.02 37.21 5.41
CA THR A 341 23.11 36.23 5.41
C THR A 341 23.15 35.30 4.17
N GLY A 342 22.26 35.51 3.20
CA GLY A 342 22.37 34.90 1.85
C GLY A 342 22.21 33.37 1.80
N LYS A 343 21.74 32.71 2.86
CA LYS A 343 21.61 31.24 2.90
C LYS A 343 20.18 30.78 2.58
N LYS A 344 20.03 30.24 1.35
CA LYS A 344 18.90 29.49 0.77
C LYS A 344 17.56 30.23 0.69
N ARG A 345 17.10 30.49 -0.55
CA ARG A 345 15.71 30.88 -0.85
C ARG A 345 14.74 29.91 -0.18
N ARG A 346 13.79 30.41 0.61
CA ARG A 346 12.75 29.58 1.20
C ARG A 346 11.63 29.41 0.18
N LEU A 347 11.44 28.18 -0.29
CA LEU A 347 10.42 27.85 -1.28
C LEU A 347 9.16 27.35 -0.58
N ARG A 348 8.00 27.96 -0.86
CA ARG A 348 6.69 27.40 -0.46
C ARG A 348 6.18 26.49 -1.55
N LYS A 349 5.82 25.26 -1.21
CA LYS A 349 5.16 24.37 -2.17
C LYS A 349 3.70 24.79 -2.36
N VAL A 350 3.36 25.27 -3.55
CA VAL A 350 2.01 25.68 -3.95
C VAL A 350 1.16 24.47 -4.37
N GLY A 351 1.75 23.55 -5.12
CA GLY A 351 0.99 22.43 -5.67
C GLY A 351 1.78 21.46 -6.52
N TYR A 352 1.07 20.50 -7.09
CA TYR A 352 1.61 19.60 -8.09
C TYR A 352 0.55 19.05 -9.04
N LEU A 353 0.98 18.72 -10.25
CA LEU A 353 0.26 17.88 -11.21
C LEU A 353 0.89 16.50 -11.22
N LEU A 354 0.07 15.47 -11.38
CA LEU A 354 0.51 14.09 -11.52
C LEU A 354 0.11 13.60 -12.90
N MET A 355 1.09 13.13 -13.67
CA MET A 355 0.88 12.60 -15.00
C MET A 355 1.41 11.17 -15.12
N LYS A 356 0.88 10.44 -16.09
CA LYS A 356 1.41 9.20 -16.62
C LYS A 356 1.71 9.40 -18.09
N ASN A 357 2.91 9.06 -18.52
CA ASN A 357 3.34 9.30 -19.89
C ASN A 357 3.42 7.98 -20.67
N SER A 358 3.07 8.02 -21.95
CA SER A 358 3.14 6.86 -22.86
C SER A 358 3.93 7.22 -24.10
N ILE A 359 4.64 6.23 -24.65
CA ILE A 359 5.49 6.36 -25.84
C ILE A 359 4.75 5.92 -27.12
N SER A 360 3.78 5.00 -27.02
CA SER A 360 3.12 4.36 -28.17
C SER A 360 1.60 4.29 -27.99
N PRO A 361 0.79 4.46 -29.05
CA PRO A 361 1.15 4.70 -30.46
C PRO A 361 1.59 6.15 -30.76
N GLU A 362 1.13 7.12 -29.98
CA GLU A 362 1.58 8.52 -30.02
C GLU A 362 2.07 8.94 -28.63
N PRO A 363 3.14 9.75 -28.53
CA PRO A 363 3.62 10.27 -27.25
C PRO A 363 2.54 11.09 -26.55
N THR A 364 2.12 10.65 -25.37
CA THR A 364 1.05 11.30 -24.60
C THR A 364 1.50 11.60 -23.17
N SER A 365 1.00 12.71 -22.63
CA SER A 365 1.05 12.97 -21.19
C SER A 365 -0.38 12.95 -20.64
N SER A 366 -0.68 11.97 -19.81
CA SER A 366 -2.01 11.75 -19.23
C SER A 366 -2.09 12.34 -17.83
N LEU A 367 -2.83 13.44 -17.66
CA LEU A 367 -3.08 14.01 -16.33
C LEU A 367 -3.95 13.07 -15.49
N LEU A 368 -3.40 12.57 -14.39
CA LEU A 368 -4.10 11.71 -13.43
C LEU A 368 -4.73 12.50 -12.29
N GLY A 369 -4.16 13.65 -11.95
CA GLY A 369 -4.71 14.49 -10.91
C GLY A 369 -3.86 15.70 -10.57
N MET A 370 -4.45 16.55 -9.74
CA MET A 370 -3.87 17.82 -9.30
C MET A 370 -4.04 17.99 -7.80
N PHE A 371 -3.08 18.62 -7.16
CA PHE A 371 -3.20 19.11 -5.79
C PHE A 371 -2.72 20.56 -5.73
N LEU A 372 -3.48 21.41 -5.05
CA LEU A 372 -3.10 22.75 -4.66
C LEU A 372 -3.27 22.89 -3.15
N ASP A 373 -2.36 23.65 -2.54
CA ASP A 373 -2.49 24.10 -1.16
C ASP A 373 -3.83 24.82 -0.97
N PRO A 374 -4.60 24.54 0.11
CA PRO A 374 -5.86 25.20 0.38
C PRO A 374 -5.81 26.74 0.34
N THR A 375 -4.70 27.39 0.70
CA THR A 375 -4.57 28.85 0.67
C THR A 375 -4.62 29.42 -0.75
N ASP A 376 -4.13 28.66 -1.72
CA ASP A 376 -3.93 29.09 -3.10
C ASP A 376 -5.13 28.71 -4.01
N ARG A 377 -6.17 28.08 -3.43
CA ARG A 377 -7.40 27.72 -4.16
C ARG A 377 -8.26 28.95 -4.40
N GLY A 378 -8.93 28.99 -5.55
CA GLY A 378 -9.81 30.11 -5.94
C GLY A 378 -9.08 31.30 -6.55
N GLN A 379 -7.75 31.37 -6.46
CA GLN A 379 -6.92 32.45 -7.00
C GLN A 379 -6.50 32.25 -8.47
N GLY A 380 -7.16 31.35 -9.21
CA GLY A 380 -6.81 31.08 -10.61
C GLY A 380 -5.59 30.16 -10.82
N MET A 381 -4.81 29.86 -9.78
CA MET A 381 -3.62 29.00 -9.82
C MET A 381 -3.78 27.66 -10.56
N ALA A 382 -4.98 27.07 -10.46
CA ALA A 382 -5.26 25.82 -11.16
C ALA A 382 -5.18 25.96 -12.69
N LYS A 383 -5.66 27.09 -13.22
CA LYS A 383 -5.61 27.39 -14.65
C LYS A 383 -4.16 27.59 -15.10
N SER A 384 -3.36 28.35 -14.35
CA SER A 384 -1.96 28.62 -14.68
C SER A 384 -1.13 27.33 -14.70
N CYS A 385 -1.27 26.48 -13.68
CA CYS A 385 -0.56 25.19 -13.63
C CYS A 385 -0.94 24.28 -14.82
N LEU A 386 -2.23 24.22 -15.17
CA LEU A 386 -2.70 23.42 -16.31
C LEU A 386 -2.23 24.00 -17.64
N ALA A 387 -2.23 25.32 -17.79
CA ALA A 387 -1.73 25.99 -18.99
C ALA A 387 -0.24 25.70 -19.21
N ILE A 388 0.57 25.75 -18.15
CA ILE A 388 2.00 25.39 -18.20
C ILE A 388 2.16 23.92 -18.64
N TRP A 389 1.40 22.99 -18.06
CA TRP A 389 1.45 21.58 -18.46
C TRP A 389 1.06 21.36 -19.93
N VAL A 390 -0.01 22.02 -20.40
CA VAL A 390 -0.44 21.93 -21.80
C VAL A 390 0.63 22.50 -22.73
N LEU A 391 1.21 23.66 -22.42
CA LEU A 391 2.29 24.25 -23.22
C LEU A 391 3.51 23.34 -23.28
N LEU A 392 3.93 22.76 -22.15
CA LEU A 392 5.03 21.78 -22.11
C LEU A 392 4.71 20.57 -23.00
N CYS A 393 3.49 20.05 -22.96
CA CYS A 393 3.09 18.95 -23.84
C CYS A 393 3.21 19.34 -25.32
N LEU A 394 2.64 20.47 -25.72
CA LEU A 394 2.67 20.93 -27.10
C LEU A 394 4.09 21.23 -27.60
N GLN A 395 4.93 21.85 -26.76
CA GLN A 395 6.35 22.12 -27.06
C GLN A 395 7.16 20.83 -27.17
N GLY A 396 6.86 19.83 -26.35
CA GLY A 396 7.51 18.51 -26.35
C GLY A 396 6.95 17.53 -27.37
N ASN A 397 6.06 17.95 -28.27
CA ASN A 397 5.37 17.07 -29.21
C ASN A 397 4.69 15.86 -28.50
N LEU A 398 3.99 16.17 -27.40
CA LEU A 398 3.19 15.24 -26.60
C LEU A 398 1.72 15.68 -26.67
N ILE A 399 0.81 14.73 -26.74
CA ILE A 399 -0.63 15.03 -26.68
C ILE A 399 -1.07 15.11 -25.21
N PRO A 400 -1.59 16.26 -24.74
CA PRO A 400 -2.07 16.42 -23.38
C PRO A 400 -3.43 15.75 -23.25
N VAL A 401 -3.45 14.52 -22.73
CA VAL A 401 -4.69 13.76 -22.46
C VAL A 401 -4.91 13.68 -20.95
N THR A 402 -6.03 13.09 -20.53
CA THR A 402 -6.30 12.87 -19.10
C THR A 402 -6.67 11.43 -18.82
N GLY A 403 -6.34 10.97 -17.61
CA GLY A 403 -6.92 9.74 -17.06
C GLY A 403 -8.35 9.98 -16.60
N ILE A 404 -8.90 9.05 -15.82
CA ILE A 404 -10.24 9.21 -15.25
C ILE A 404 -10.23 10.35 -14.21
N ILE A 405 -10.82 11.50 -14.55
CA ILE A 405 -10.86 12.66 -13.64
C ILE A 405 -12.03 12.52 -12.66
N ARG A 406 -11.69 12.26 -11.38
CA ARG A 406 -12.63 12.18 -10.25
C ARG A 406 -12.72 13.47 -9.42
N LYS A 407 -12.41 14.60 -10.05
CA LYS A 407 -12.36 15.92 -9.40
C LYS A 407 -13.25 16.90 -10.17
N PRO A 408 -14.47 17.21 -9.69
CA PRO A 408 -15.45 18.00 -10.44
C PRO A 408 -14.96 19.39 -10.85
N LEU A 409 -14.29 20.11 -9.95
CA LEU A 409 -13.71 21.42 -10.24
C LEU A 409 -12.59 21.36 -11.29
N LEU A 410 -11.78 20.30 -11.27
CA LEU A 410 -10.74 20.09 -12.28
C LEU A 410 -11.36 19.77 -13.65
N ALA A 411 -12.36 18.88 -13.67
CA ALA A 411 -13.12 18.55 -14.88
C ALA A 411 -13.82 19.79 -15.48
N LEU A 412 -14.36 20.66 -14.62
CA LEU A 412 -14.95 21.94 -15.03
C LEU A 412 -13.93 22.82 -15.75
N ILE A 413 -12.73 23.00 -15.18
CA ILE A 413 -11.68 23.83 -15.78
C ILE A 413 -11.24 23.24 -17.13
N LEU A 414 -10.99 21.93 -17.19
CA LEU A 414 -10.57 21.25 -18.41
C LEU A 414 -11.63 21.39 -19.53
N GLN A 415 -12.91 21.17 -19.23
CA GLN A 415 -13.99 21.23 -20.24
C GLN A 415 -14.35 22.66 -20.63
N HIS A 416 -14.48 23.59 -19.68
CA HIS A 416 -14.98 24.95 -19.96
C HIS A 416 -13.89 25.97 -20.30
N THR A 417 -12.67 25.78 -19.78
CA THR A 417 -11.55 26.72 -20.03
C THR A 417 -10.66 26.22 -21.16
N PHE A 418 -10.25 24.94 -21.11
CA PHE A 418 -9.34 24.35 -22.09
C PHE A 418 -10.06 23.57 -23.20
N GLN A 419 -11.40 23.51 -23.17
CA GLN A 419 -12.24 22.85 -24.19
C GLN A 419 -11.92 21.36 -24.38
N PHE A 420 -11.44 20.69 -23.34
CA PHE A 420 -11.22 19.25 -23.37
C PHE A 420 -12.55 18.50 -23.52
N VAL A 421 -12.57 17.51 -24.40
CA VAL A 421 -13.79 16.78 -24.78
C VAL A 421 -13.85 15.45 -24.01
N PRO A 422 -14.96 15.15 -23.30
CA PRO A 422 -15.14 13.87 -22.62
C PRO A 422 -15.28 12.70 -23.58
N ILE A 423 -14.61 11.59 -23.23
CA ILE A 423 -14.64 10.34 -24.01
C ILE A 423 -15.42 9.29 -23.22
N SER A 424 -16.34 8.61 -23.90
CA SER A 424 -16.98 7.41 -23.35
C SER A 424 -16.13 6.19 -23.67
N THR A 425 -15.76 5.42 -22.65
CA THR A 425 -15.00 4.17 -22.79
C THR A 425 -15.89 2.99 -22.39
N LYS A 426 -15.55 1.77 -22.83
CA LYS A 426 -16.30 0.56 -22.47
C LYS A 426 -16.46 0.39 -20.95
N ASP A 427 -15.45 0.82 -20.18
CA ASP A 427 -15.40 0.67 -18.72
C ASP A 427 -15.88 1.92 -17.95
N SER A 428 -16.07 3.05 -18.63
CA SER A 428 -16.62 4.25 -18.02
C SER A 428 -17.29 5.17 -19.04
N ASN A 429 -18.60 5.36 -18.87
CA ASN A 429 -19.39 6.33 -19.62
C ASN A 429 -19.40 7.74 -18.99
N GLY A 430 -18.74 7.92 -17.84
CA GLY A 430 -18.79 9.14 -17.05
C GLY A 430 -20.17 9.45 -16.47
N VAL A 431 -20.23 10.42 -15.56
CA VAL A 431 -21.49 10.91 -14.97
C VAL A 431 -21.66 12.37 -15.37
N LEU A 432 -22.81 12.72 -15.96
CA LEU A 432 -23.16 14.11 -16.23
C LEU A 432 -23.74 14.72 -14.95
N ALA A 433 -23.09 15.77 -14.46
CA ALA A 433 -23.47 16.45 -13.24
C ALA A 433 -23.50 17.97 -13.47
N GLU A 434 -24.42 18.62 -12.80
CA GLU A 434 -24.52 20.07 -12.70
C GLU A 434 -23.76 20.53 -11.46
N LEU A 435 -22.71 21.31 -11.68
CA LEU A 435 -21.82 21.81 -10.65
C LEU A 435 -22.25 23.22 -10.22
N CYS A 436 -22.65 23.34 -8.96
CA CYS A 436 -23.12 24.57 -8.34
C CYS A 436 -22.21 24.98 -7.18
N ARG A 437 -22.12 26.29 -6.93
CA ARG A 437 -21.56 26.79 -5.66
C ARG A 437 -22.57 26.54 -4.54
N ASP A 438 -22.09 26.17 -3.38
CA ASP A 438 -22.94 26.03 -2.21
C ASP A 438 -23.35 27.43 -1.70
N PRO A 439 -24.65 27.70 -1.49
CA PRO A 439 -25.11 28.99 -0.98
C PRO A 439 -24.70 29.27 0.47
N PHE A 440 -24.29 28.26 1.25
CA PHE A 440 -23.99 28.40 2.68
C PHE A 440 -22.49 28.26 3.01
N ASP A 441 -21.67 27.74 2.10
CA ASP A 441 -20.24 27.54 2.30
C ASP A 441 -19.48 27.72 0.98
N ASP A 442 -18.76 28.83 0.84
CA ASP A 442 -17.98 29.15 -0.37
C ASP A 442 -16.88 28.13 -0.68
N ARG A 443 -16.51 27.27 0.29
CA ARG A 443 -15.50 26.22 0.11
C ARG A 443 -16.07 24.88 -0.32
N SER A 444 -17.39 24.70 -0.30
CA SER A 444 -18.05 23.49 -0.76
C SER A 444 -18.69 23.65 -2.12
N VAL A 445 -18.81 22.52 -2.80
CA VAL A 445 -19.41 22.44 -4.13
C VAL A 445 -20.57 21.47 -4.08
N VAL A 446 -21.69 21.86 -4.68
CA VAL A 446 -22.87 21.03 -4.77
C VAL A 446 -22.93 20.40 -6.15
N LEU A 447 -23.08 19.08 -6.21
CA LEU A 447 -23.32 18.33 -7.44
C LEU A 447 -24.76 17.85 -7.48
N TYR A 448 -25.43 18.15 -8.58
CA TYR A 448 -26.75 17.64 -8.90
C TYR A 448 -26.70 16.78 -10.15
N SER A 449 -27.47 15.69 -10.18
CA SER A 449 -27.74 14.92 -11.39
C SER A 449 -29.14 14.34 -11.30
N ALA A 450 -29.84 14.27 -12.44
CA ALA A 450 -31.16 13.65 -12.52
C ALA A 450 -31.13 12.16 -12.07
N ALA A 451 -29.97 11.50 -12.18
CA ALA A 451 -29.74 10.15 -11.70
C ALA A 451 -28.85 10.16 -10.44
N LEU A 452 -29.41 10.54 -9.28
CA LEU A 452 -28.67 10.66 -8.01
C LEU A 452 -27.86 9.40 -7.65
N LYS A 453 -28.43 8.21 -7.87
CA LYS A 453 -27.76 6.93 -7.62
C LYS A 453 -26.41 6.79 -8.37
N SER A 454 -26.31 7.38 -9.56
CA SER A 454 -25.07 7.40 -10.34
C SER A 454 -24.01 8.30 -9.72
N LEU A 455 -24.40 9.37 -9.03
CA LEU A 455 -23.51 10.25 -8.26
C LEU A 455 -23.08 9.62 -6.92
N GLU A 456 -23.99 8.94 -6.23
CA GLU A 456 -23.69 8.25 -4.97
C GLU A 456 -22.68 7.12 -5.15
N GLY A 457 -22.81 6.33 -6.22
CA GLY A 457 -21.84 5.29 -6.56
C GLY A 457 -20.50 5.81 -7.11
N ALA A 458 -20.44 7.09 -7.45
CA ALA A 458 -19.30 7.71 -8.14
C ALA A 458 -18.19 8.17 -7.19
N PHE A 459 -18.54 8.50 -5.94
CA PHE A 459 -17.63 9.07 -4.94
C PHE A 459 -17.65 8.26 -3.65
N SER A 460 -16.48 8.01 -3.06
CA SER A 460 -16.43 7.45 -1.71
C SER A 460 -16.75 8.52 -0.66
N ASN A 461 -17.19 8.11 0.54
CA ASN A 461 -17.37 9.03 1.68
C ASN A 461 -16.10 9.84 2.01
N ARG A 462 -14.92 9.27 1.74
CA ARG A 462 -13.64 9.97 1.89
C ARG A 462 -13.48 11.07 0.84
N ASP A 463 -13.82 10.80 -0.42
CA ASP A 463 -13.71 11.77 -1.50
C ASP A 463 -14.64 12.96 -1.28
N LEU A 464 -15.88 12.71 -0.86
CA LEU A 464 -16.86 13.75 -0.54
C LEU A 464 -16.33 14.69 0.55
N LYS A 465 -15.76 14.14 1.63
CA LYS A 465 -15.17 14.93 2.71
C LYS A 465 -13.90 15.67 2.29
N GLN A 466 -12.97 15.01 1.61
CA GLN A 466 -11.68 15.61 1.25
C GLN A 466 -11.79 16.71 0.19
N GLN A 467 -12.81 16.63 -0.67
CA GLN A 467 -13.04 17.59 -1.73
C GLN A 467 -14.15 18.60 -1.40
N ASN A 468 -14.72 18.55 -0.18
CA ASN A 468 -15.88 19.35 0.24
C ASN A 468 -17.03 19.31 -0.77
N ILE A 469 -17.39 18.11 -1.23
CA ILE A 469 -18.48 17.89 -2.19
C ILE A 469 -19.75 17.51 -1.43
N LYS A 470 -20.85 18.18 -1.73
CA LYS A 470 -22.20 17.80 -1.30
C LYS A 470 -22.99 17.31 -2.51
N LEU A 471 -23.69 16.18 -2.37
CA LEU A 471 -24.59 15.67 -3.39
C LEU A 471 -25.99 16.20 -3.11
N SER A 472 -26.67 16.74 -4.12
CA SER A 472 -28.05 17.23 -4.02
C SER A 472 -29.00 16.32 -4.78
N SER A 473 -30.08 15.91 -4.12
CA SER A 473 -31.24 15.25 -4.75
C SER A 473 -32.17 16.26 -5.43
N GLU A 474 -32.16 17.51 -4.98
CA GLU A 474 -33.02 18.57 -5.50
C GLU A 474 -32.31 19.37 -6.59
N LYS A 475 -33.07 19.73 -7.63
CA LYS A 475 -32.57 20.54 -8.73
C LYS A 475 -32.20 21.93 -8.20
N PRO A 476 -31.00 22.45 -8.51
CA PRO A 476 -30.56 23.75 -8.02
C PRO A 476 -31.47 24.88 -8.54
N THR A 477 -31.74 25.86 -7.68
CA THR A 477 -32.58 27.03 -8.01
C THR A 477 -31.94 27.95 -9.04
N LYS A 478 -30.61 28.05 -9.04
CA LYS A 478 -29.82 28.69 -10.09
C LYS A 478 -29.07 27.61 -10.88
N PRO A 479 -29.18 27.59 -12.22
CA PRO A 479 -28.49 26.58 -13.00
C PRO A 479 -26.97 26.71 -12.82
N GLY A 480 -26.35 25.59 -12.48
CA GLY A 480 -24.91 25.43 -12.40
C GLY A 480 -24.29 25.18 -13.78
N ARG A 481 -23.01 24.82 -13.77
CA ARG A 481 -22.32 24.42 -15.02
C ARG A 481 -22.39 22.91 -15.19
N LEU A 482 -22.83 22.47 -16.36
CA LEU A 482 -22.80 21.06 -16.72
C LEU A 482 -21.36 20.60 -16.94
N VAL A 483 -20.99 19.51 -16.29
CA VAL A 483 -19.67 18.88 -16.34
C VAL A 483 -19.83 17.38 -16.38
N LYS A 484 -19.10 16.71 -17.28
CA LYS A 484 -19.00 15.26 -17.29
C LYS A 484 -17.80 14.83 -16.47
N ILE A 485 -18.02 14.05 -15.41
CA ILE A 485 -16.97 13.59 -14.48
C ILE A 485 -16.75 12.09 -14.63
N ILE A 486 -15.64 11.57 -14.07
CA ILE A 486 -15.32 10.12 -14.03
C ILE A 486 -15.15 9.53 -15.44
N CYS A 487 -14.64 10.34 -16.36
CA CYS A 487 -14.27 9.89 -17.69
C CYS A 487 -12.90 10.48 -18.05
N PRO A 488 -12.18 9.85 -18.99
CA PRO A 488 -11.05 10.49 -19.64
C PRO A 488 -11.55 11.63 -20.55
N LEU A 489 -10.71 12.64 -20.68
CA LEU A 489 -10.92 13.82 -21.51
C LEU A 489 -9.73 13.94 -22.49
N ASN A 490 -10.03 14.17 -23.75
CA ASN A 490 -9.04 14.48 -24.79
C ASN A 490 -8.95 15.99 -25.04
N PRO A 491 -7.82 16.48 -25.56
CA PRO A 491 -7.72 17.88 -25.98
C PRO A 491 -8.70 18.16 -27.13
N PRO A 492 -9.05 19.43 -27.36
CA PRO A 492 -9.80 19.83 -28.56
C PRO A 492 -9.02 19.50 -29.85
N GLU A 493 -9.73 19.29 -30.95
CA GLU A 493 -9.12 19.01 -32.26
C GLU A 493 -8.17 20.14 -32.72
N ASN A 494 -8.52 21.39 -32.42
CA ASN A 494 -7.68 22.54 -32.74
C ASN A 494 -6.66 22.83 -31.62
N LEU A 495 -5.49 22.21 -31.72
CA LEU A 495 -4.39 22.39 -30.76
C LEU A 495 -3.80 23.81 -30.78
N GLN A 496 -3.87 24.53 -31.90
CA GLN A 496 -3.39 25.92 -31.99
C GLN A 496 -4.27 26.85 -31.14
N LEU A 497 -5.60 26.66 -31.19
CA LEU A 497 -6.53 27.40 -30.34
C LEU A 497 -6.28 27.11 -28.86
N LEU A 498 -6.03 25.85 -28.51
CA LEU A 498 -5.65 25.45 -27.16
C LEU A 498 -4.37 26.16 -26.70
N GLN A 499 -3.35 26.19 -27.55
CA GLN A 499 -2.09 26.90 -27.29
C GLN A 499 -2.32 28.39 -27.05
N SER A 500 -3.09 29.05 -27.91
CA SER A 500 -3.43 30.47 -27.77
C SER A 500 -4.18 30.77 -26.46
N THR A 501 -5.05 29.84 -26.03
CA THR A 501 -5.77 29.94 -24.75
C THR A 501 -4.81 29.85 -23.57
N CYS A 502 -3.80 28.98 -23.63
CA CYS A 502 -2.78 28.89 -22.59
C CYS A 502 -1.96 30.17 -22.49
N TYR A 503 -1.52 30.76 -23.62
CA TYR A 503 -0.81 32.04 -23.60
C TYR A 503 -1.67 33.19 -23.07
N LYS A 504 -2.97 33.22 -23.36
CA LYS A 504 -3.90 34.20 -22.78
C LYS A 504 -4.06 34.05 -21.26
N ILE A 505 -4.01 32.82 -20.74
CA ILE A 505 -4.08 32.56 -19.29
C ILE A 505 -2.78 33.01 -18.60
N LEU A 506 -1.64 32.88 -19.27
CA LEU A 506 -0.31 33.14 -18.74
C LEU A 506 0.24 34.53 -19.12
N SER A 507 -0.59 35.41 -19.71
CA SER A 507 -0.14 36.67 -20.29
C SER A 507 0.33 37.71 -19.28
N GLU A 508 -0.11 37.61 -18.02
CA GLU A 508 0.20 38.60 -16.98
C GLU A 508 1.67 38.56 -16.53
N GLU A 509 2.24 37.36 -16.37
CA GLU A 509 3.60 37.20 -15.83
C GLU A 509 4.58 36.53 -16.81
N GLY A 510 4.08 35.90 -17.88
CA GLY A 510 4.88 35.22 -18.89
C GLY A 510 5.47 33.90 -18.40
N TRP A 511 5.21 32.81 -19.13
CA TRP A 511 5.87 31.52 -18.88
C TRP A 511 7.23 31.47 -19.58
N ASN A 512 8.29 31.22 -18.81
CA ASN A 512 9.64 31.00 -19.32
C ASN A 512 10.05 29.54 -19.08
N CYS A 513 10.33 28.81 -20.16
CA CYS A 513 10.77 27.41 -20.11
C CYS A 513 12.28 27.32 -20.34
N ASP A 514 12.99 26.67 -19.43
CA ASP A 514 14.44 26.49 -19.51
C ASP A 514 14.83 25.35 -20.49
N LEU A 515 13.85 24.61 -21.00
CA LEU A 515 14.04 23.41 -21.82
C LEU A 515 13.59 23.62 -23.27
N THR A 516 14.32 23.01 -24.21
CA THR A 516 13.91 22.84 -25.61
C THR A 516 12.80 21.79 -25.75
N GLY A 517 12.08 21.78 -26.88
CA GLY A 517 11.03 20.78 -27.15
C GLY A 517 11.53 19.33 -27.04
N PHE A 518 12.70 19.02 -27.60
CA PHE A 518 13.32 17.70 -27.49
C PHE A 518 13.62 17.34 -26.03
N GLN A 519 14.19 18.26 -25.26
CA GLN A 519 14.48 18.08 -23.84
C GLN A 519 13.21 17.86 -23.01
N ILE A 520 12.12 18.59 -23.30
CA ILE A 520 10.83 18.38 -22.64
C ILE A 520 10.32 16.97 -22.93
N GLN A 521 10.37 16.52 -24.19
CA GLN A 521 9.96 15.18 -24.57
C GLN A 521 10.79 14.12 -23.85
N SER A 522 12.11 14.30 -23.79
CA SER A 522 13.01 13.39 -23.06
C SER A 522 12.69 13.36 -21.58
N VAL A 523 12.51 14.50 -20.92
CA VAL A 523 12.11 14.58 -19.51
C VAL A 523 10.79 13.84 -19.29
N PHE A 524 9.78 14.11 -20.11
CA PHE A 524 8.45 13.53 -19.92
C PHE A 524 8.43 12.02 -20.19
N LEU A 525 9.22 11.54 -21.14
CA LEU A 525 9.33 10.12 -21.43
C LEU A 525 10.40 9.42 -20.59
N GLY A 526 11.05 10.15 -19.67
CA GLY A 526 12.19 9.72 -18.84
C GLY A 526 13.32 9.10 -19.66
N ARG A 527 13.75 9.81 -20.71
CA ARG A 527 14.93 9.54 -21.52
C ARG A 527 16.06 10.50 -21.12
N PRO A 528 17.34 10.16 -21.41
CA PRO A 528 18.44 11.08 -21.16
C PRO A 528 18.32 12.31 -22.07
N MET A 529 18.84 13.44 -21.60
CA MET A 529 18.82 14.70 -22.36
C MET A 529 19.79 14.67 -23.54
N ASP A 530 20.87 13.89 -23.43
CA ASP A 530 21.92 13.76 -24.43
C ASP A 530 21.72 12.50 -25.27
N SER A 531 21.12 12.66 -26.45
CA SER A 531 21.42 11.77 -27.57
C SER A 531 21.88 12.62 -28.73
N SER A 532 23.19 12.62 -28.96
CA SER A 532 23.85 13.17 -30.13
C SER A 532 23.26 12.58 -31.42
N SER A 533 22.37 13.31 -32.06
CA SER A 533 22.14 13.26 -33.51
C SER A 533 21.84 14.66 -34.02
N GLY A 534 22.78 15.57 -33.77
CA GLY A 534 22.86 16.90 -34.36
C GLY A 534 24.23 17.05 -35.02
N GLN A 535 24.49 16.29 -36.08
CA GLN A 535 25.52 16.63 -37.06
C GLN A 535 24.88 16.68 -38.44
N ASN A 536 24.77 17.92 -38.94
CA ASN A 536 24.88 18.35 -40.32
C ASN A 536 24.29 17.44 -41.42
N THR A 537 23.22 17.91 -42.06
CA THR A 537 23.37 18.47 -43.42
C THR A 537 22.45 19.66 -43.61
N ASN A 538 23.07 20.83 -43.84
CA ASN A 538 22.46 21.91 -44.57
C ASN A 538 21.95 21.40 -45.91
N ARG A 539 20.71 21.71 -46.26
CA ARG A 539 20.30 22.10 -47.61
C ARG A 539 18.99 22.89 -47.53
N GLU A 540 19.11 24.16 -47.88
CA GLU A 540 18.02 25.08 -48.20
C GLU A 540 17.14 24.50 -49.32
N GLY A 541 15.84 24.84 -49.33
CA GLY A 541 15.01 24.77 -50.54
C GLY A 541 13.61 24.16 -50.40
N GLU A 542 12.64 25.04 -50.12
CA GLU A 542 11.23 25.02 -50.57
C GLU A 542 10.16 24.09 -49.94
N PRO A 543 8.91 24.59 -49.82
CA PRO A 543 7.76 23.84 -49.29
C PRO A 543 6.99 23.14 -50.42
N VAL A 544 6.75 21.84 -50.28
CA VAL A 544 5.81 21.11 -51.15
C VAL A 544 4.49 20.95 -50.42
N PHE A 545 3.50 21.74 -50.85
CA PHE A 545 2.09 21.38 -50.77
C PHE A 545 1.85 20.20 -51.71
N GLU A 546 1.30 19.09 -51.23
CA GLU A 546 0.54 18.18 -52.09
C GLU A 546 -0.75 17.74 -51.40
N GLU A 547 -1.84 17.98 -52.15
CA GLU A 547 -3.21 17.57 -51.90
C GLU A 547 -3.34 16.05 -51.98
N GLU A 548 -4.04 15.42 -51.03
CA GLU A 548 -4.65 14.11 -51.29
C GLU A 548 -6.17 14.20 -51.28
N SER A 549 -6.69 14.38 -52.49
CA SER A 549 -8.08 14.18 -52.87
C SER A 549 -8.45 12.68 -52.83
N LYS A 550 -9.53 12.38 -52.11
CA LYS A 550 -10.57 11.35 -52.37
C LYS A 550 -10.25 10.28 -53.43
N ARG A 551 -10.39 9.00 -53.04
CA ARG A 551 -11.20 8.00 -53.78
C ARG A 551 -11.61 6.81 -52.89
N PRO A 552 -12.70 6.11 -53.23
CA PRO A 552 -13.57 5.42 -52.28
C PRO A 552 -13.26 3.92 -52.10
N LEU A 553 -13.77 3.39 -50.97
CA LEU A 553 -13.94 1.97 -50.68
C LEU A 553 -14.73 1.25 -51.79
N VAL A 554 -14.12 0.23 -52.39
CA VAL A 554 -14.81 -0.79 -53.19
C VAL A 554 -14.69 -2.13 -52.46
N LEU A 555 -15.85 -2.63 -52.02
CA LEU A 555 -16.09 -4.01 -51.61
C LEU A 555 -15.94 -4.95 -52.82
N GLY A 556 -15.30 -6.10 -52.64
CA GLY A 556 -15.28 -7.12 -53.70
C GLY A 556 -14.44 -8.37 -53.41
N GLN A 557 -15.04 -9.31 -52.69
CA GLN A 557 -15.12 -10.76 -52.99
C GLN A 557 -13.87 -11.56 -53.43
N ASN A 558 -13.60 -12.62 -52.64
CA ASN A 558 -13.48 -14.03 -53.04
C ASN A 558 -12.72 -14.40 -54.33
N LYS A 559 -11.59 -15.12 -54.20
CA LYS A 559 -11.42 -16.56 -54.55
C LYS A 559 -9.93 -16.96 -54.67
N ASN A 560 -9.63 -18.15 -54.15
CA ASN A 560 -8.70 -19.18 -54.62
C ASN A 560 -7.39 -18.76 -55.30
N ASN A 561 -6.26 -19.10 -54.69
CA ASN A 561 -5.50 -20.33 -55.00
C ASN A 561 -4.45 -20.60 -53.92
#